data_AF-A0A7T1HUD8-F1
#
_entry.id   AF-A0A7T1HUD8-F1
#
_cell.length_a   1.000
_cell.length_b   1.000
_cell.length_c   1.000
_cell.angle_alpha   90.00
_cell.angle_beta   90.00
_cell.angle_gamma   90.00
#
_symmetry.space_group_name_H-M   'P 1'
#
loop_
_entity.id
_entity.type
_entity.pdbx_description
1 polymer ?
#
loop_
_entity_poly.entity_id
_entity_poly.type
_entity_poly.pdbx_seq_one_letter_code
_entity_poly.pdbx_strand_id
1 'polypeptide(L)' 'MYRREHRHQLSFEDFFLPFGGKLSGDNRWIKLAELIPWDELEDDYAAPISKDVRSGY' A
#
# COMPACT_ATOMS: atom_id res chain seq x y z
N MET A 1 2.37 -16.64 -4.41
CA MET A 1 2.89 -16.11 -3.12
C MET A 1 2.76 -14.60 -3.16
N TYR A 2 1.99 -14.02 -2.25
CA TYR A 2 2.05 -12.58 -2.03
C TYR A 2 3.46 -12.21 -1.58
N ARG A 3 4.07 -11.19 -2.20
CA ARG A 3 5.39 -10.70 -1.86
C ARG A 3 5.25 -9.25 -1.44
N ARG A 4 5.53 -9.00 -0.17
CA ARG A 4 5.61 -7.65 0.38
C ARG A 4 6.84 -6.96 -0.23
N GLU A 5 6.62 -5.98 -1.09
CA GLU A 5 7.68 -5.13 -1.64
C GLU A 5 7.95 -3.98 -0.65
N HIS A 6 9.20 -3.51 -0.63
CA HIS A 6 9.82 -2.52 0.25
C HIS A 6 8.95 -1.71 1.25
N ARG A 7 9.39 -1.70 2.53
CA ARG A 7 8.88 -0.86 3.65
C ARG A 7 8.99 0.66 3.46
N HIS A 8 9.38 1.12 2.27
CA HIS A 8 9.55 2.53 1.94
C HIS A 8 8.59 2.92 0.80
N GLN A 9 7.34 2.50 0.92
CA GLN A 9 6.26 3.00 0.07
C GLN A 9 6.35 4.54 0.04
N LEU A 10 6.43 5.11 -1.16
CA LEU A 10 6.47 6.57 -1.31
C LEU A 10 5.19 7.16 -0.73
N SER A 11 5.32 8.28 -0.01
CA SER A 11 4.14 9.06 0.38
C SER A 11 3.40 9.50 -0.90
N PHE A 12 2.09 9.72 -0.81
CA PHE A 12 1.31 10.21 -1.95
C PHE A 12 1.84 11.54 -2.50
N GLU A 13 2.51 12.34 -1.67
CA GLU A 13 3.13 13.62 -2.03
C GLU A 13 4.42 13.43 -2.84
N ASP A 14 5.13 12.31 -2.62
CA ASP A 14 6.37 11.94 -3.32
C ASP A 14 6.13 11.10 -4.59
N PHE A 15 4.87 10.78 -4.88
CA PHE A 15 4.50 10.01 -6.06
C PHE A 15 4.74 10.80 -7.35
N PHE A 16 5.46 10.21 -8.30
CA PHE A 16 5.73 10.84 -9.59
C PHE A 16 4.45 10.92 -10.46
N LEU A 17 3.97 12.14 -10.69
CA LEU A 17 2.81 12.39 -11.55
C LEU A 17 3.27 12.60 -13.01
N PRO A 18 2.72 11.87 -13.99
CA PRO A 18 3.14 11.95 -15.40
C PRO A 18 2.80 13.31 -16.07
N PHE A 19 2.01 14.13 -15.40
CA PHE A 19 1.64 15.50 -15.81
C PHE A 19 2.38 16.59 -15.01
N GLY A 20 3.34 16.21 -14.16
CA GLY A 20 4.09 17.11 -13.29
C GLY A 20 3.30 17.56 -12.05
N GLY A 21 4.01 18.22 -11.14
CA GLY A 21 3.45 18.67 -9.86
C GLY A 21 3.47 17.61 -8.77
N LYS A 22 2.81 17.91 -7.65
CA LYS A 22 2.65 17.02 -6.49
C LYS A 22 1.21 17.09 -6.02
N LEU A 23 0.72 16.00 -5.44
CA LEU A 23 -0.59 16.00 -4.82
C LEU A 23 -0.58 16.95 -3.62
N SER A 24 -1.63 17.76 -3.47
CA SER A 24 -1.78 18.64 -2.31
C SER A 24 -2.12 17.79 -1.08
N GLY A 25 -1.40 17.95 0.04
CA GLY A 25 -1.74 17.32 1.32
C GLY A 25 -3.17 17.63 1.81
N ASP A 26 -3.79 18.70 1.29
CA ASP A 26 -5.20 19.01 1.56
C ASP A 26 -6.20 18.14 0.77
N ASN A 27 -5.72 17.31 -0.15
CA ASN A 27 -6.54 16.37 -0.89
C ASN A 27 -7.18 15.35 0.06
N ARG A 28 -8.49 15.17 -0.05
CA ARG A 28 -9.26 14.23 0.77
C ARG A 28 -8.71 12.80 0.74
N TRP A 29 -8.17 12.35 -0.39
CA TRP A 29 -7.55 11.02 -0.51
C TRP A 29 -6.24 10.91 0.26
N ILE A 30 -5.42 11.97 0.28
CA ILE A 30 -4.18 11.98 1.06
C ILE A 30 -4.50 11.90 2.54
N LYS A 31 -5.43 12.74 3.02
CA LYS A 31 -5.87 12.70 4.43
C LYS A 31 -6.46 11.36 4.83
N LEU A 32 -7.25 10.73 3.96
CA LEU A 32 -7.80 9.40 4.23
C LEU A 32 -6.71 8.34 4.26
N ALA A 33 -5.71 8.42 3.37
CA ALA A 33 -4.61 7.49 3.34
C ALA A 33 -3.74 7.57 4.59
N GLU A 34 -3.51 8.76 5.15
CA GLU A 34 -2.76 8.93 6.41
C GLU A 34 -3.44 8.28 7.63
N LEU A 35 -4.77 8.13 7.59
CA LEU A 35 -5.53 7.54 8.68
C LEU A 35 -5.58 6.00 8.63
N ILE A 36 -5.20 5.39 7.51
CA ILE A 36 -5.29 3.95 7.33
C ILE A 36 -4.01 3.29 7.90
N PRO A 37 -4.13 2.28 8.80
CA PRO A 37 -2.99 1.49 9.26
C PRO A 37 -2.59 0.48 8.18
N TRP A 38 -1.90 0.96 7.14
CA TRP A 38 -1.56 0.17 5.96
C TRP A 38 -0.81 -1.13 6.28
N ASP A 39 0.09 -1.11 7.26
CA ASP A 39 0.86 -2.29 7.67
C ASP A 39 -0.04 -3.43 8.18
N GLU A 40 -0.98 -3.13 9.09
CA GLU A 40 -1.90 -4.13 9.64
C GLU A 40 -2.86 -4.66 8.57
N LEU A 41 -3.38 -3.75 7.74
CA LEU A 41 -4.26 -4.10 6.63
C LEU A 41 -3.56 -5.02 5.62
N GLU A 42 -2.29 -4.73 5.31
CA GLU A 42 -1.47 -5.53 4.40
C GLU A 42 -1.21 -6.93 4.96
N ASP A 43 -0.91 -7.03 6.25
CA ASP A 43 -0.68 -8.31 6.93
C ASP A 43 -1.93 -9.21 6.89
N ASP A 44 -3.11 -8.63 7.16
CA ASP A 44 -4.40 -9.33 7.07
C ASP A 44 -4.72 -9.80 5.64
N TYR A 45 -4.46 -8.95 4.65
CA TYR A 45 -4.65 -9.26 3.25
C TYR A 45 -3.70 -10.37 2.75
N ALA A 46 -2.45 -10.34 3.20
CA ALA A 46 -1.42 -11.31 2.83
C ALA A 46 -1.67 -12.71 3.42
N ALA A 47 -2.31 -12.78 4.60
CA ALA A 47 -2.52 -14.01 5.35
C ALA A 47 -3.17 -15.15 4.53
N PRO A 48 -4.33 -14.97 3.85
CA PRO A 48 -4.95 -16.03 3.04
C PRO A 48 -4.12 -16.39 1.80
N ILE A 49 -3.51 -15.42 1.14
CA ILE A 49 -2.73 -15.64 -0.10
C ILE A 49 -1.45 -16.45 0.18
N SER A 50 -0.92 -16.39 1.41
CA SER A 50 0.19 -17.24 1.86
C SER A 50 -0.20 -18.70 2.14
N LYS A 51 -1.50 -18.96 2.40
CA LYS A 51 -2.03 -20.30 2.75
C LYS A 51 -2.32 -21.14 1.51
N ASP A 52 -2.78 -20.53 0.42
CA ASP A 52 -3.07 -21.24 -0.83
C ASP A 52 -1.83 -21.89 -1.45
N VAL A 53 -0.63 -21.39 -1.15
CA VAL A 53 0.62 -22.00 -1.65
C VAL A 53 1.01 -23.27 -0.88
N ARG A 54 0.41 -23.54 0.29
CA ARG A 54 0.65 -24.78 1.05
C ARG A 54 -0.34 -25.91 0.76
N SER A 55 -1.40 -25.66 -0.02
CA SER A 55 -2.42 -26.67 -0.36
C SER A 55 -2.29 -27.19 -1.80
N GLY A 56 -1.07 -27.19 -2.35
CA GLY A 56 -0.75 -27.70 -3.68
C GLY A 56 0.29 -28.81 -3.63
N TYR A 57 0.00 -29.89 -2.90
CA TYR A 57 0.60 -31.23 -3.02
C TYR A 57 -0.41 -32.29 -2.58
#